data_AF-A0A939U2C5-F1
#
_entry.id   AF-A0A939U2C5-F1
#
_cell.length_a   1.000
_cell.length_b   1.000
_cell.length_c   1.000
_cell.angle_alpha   90.00
_cell.angle_beta   90.00
_cell.angle_gamma   90.00
#
_symmetry.space_group_name_H-M   'P 1'
#
loop_
_entity.id
_entity.type
_entity.pdbx_description
1 polymer ?
#
loop_
_entity_poly.entity_id
_entity_poly.type
_entity_poly.pdbx_seq_one_letter_code
_entity_poly.pdbx_strand_id
1 'polypeptide(L)'
;MGGWRPLASEPDALKAALLDYLRDRAGLVYREATPSGGSLGQVTTIIADGRKLAIELSMLPDRKRDFSGRQALVFTISGQAADTRLGYRVDGEAVVDTETSCFLSLDVKVSSFERGDLRR
;
A
#
# COMPACT_ATOMS: atom_id res chain seq x y z
N MET A 1 -26.98 -13.27 16.58
CA MET A 1 -25.69 -12.71 17.05
C MET A 1 -24.58 -13.39 16.28
N GLY A 2 -23.96 -12.70 15.32
CA GLY A 2 -22.82 -13.26 14.59
C GLY A 2 -21.62 -13.32 15.51
N GLY A 3 -21.27 -14.53 15.97
CA GLY A 3 -20.09 -14.74 16.80
C GLY A 3 -18.84 -14.32 16.04
N TRP A 4 -18.04 -13.44 16.63
CA TRP A 4 -16.71 -13.14 16.13
C TRP A 4 -15.95 -14.45 15.92
N ARG A 5 -15.53 -14.71 14.68
CA ARG A 5 -14.66 -15.83 14.33
C ARG A 5 -13.35 -15.26 13.85
N PRO A 6 -12.20 -15.68 14.43
CA PRO A 6 -10.92 -15.31 13.88
C PRO A 6 -10.81 -15.86 12.46
N LEU A 7 -10.10 -15.13 11.60
CA LEU A 7 -9.78 -15.59 10.25
C LEU A 7 -9.02 -16.91 10.34
N ALA A 8 -9.36 -17.86 9.46
CA ALA A 8 -8.76 -19.19 9.42
C ALA A 8 -7.26 -19.18 9.05
N SER A 9 -6.78 -18.05 8.52
CA SER A 9 -5.38 -17.78 8.25
C SER A 9 -5.07 -16.38 8.72
N GLU A 10 -3.89 -16.22 9.31
CA GLU A 10 -3.32 -14.91 9.57
C GLU A 10 -3.12 -14.17 8.23
N PRO A 11 -3.42 -12.86 8.15
CA PRO A 11 -3.11 -12.09 6.96
C PRO A 11 -1.60 -12.14 6.70
N ASP A 12 -1.22 -12.33 5.44
CA ASP A 12 0.18 -12.35 5.01
C ASP A 12 0.95 -11.16 5.62
N ALA A 13 1.96 -11.46 6.44
CA ALA A 13 2.73 -10.48 7.20
C ALA A 13 3.31 -9.38 6.30
N LEU A 14 3.67 -9.73 5.05
CA LEU A 14 4.14 -8.77 4.06
C LEU A 14 3.02 -7.81 3.64
N LYS A 15 1.86 -8.36 3.25
CA LYS A 15 0.71 -7.55 2.84
C LYS A 15 0.21 -6.67 3.98
N ALA A 16 0.19 -7.18 5.21
CA ALA A 16 -0.18 -6.41 6.40
C ALA A 16 0.76 -5.20 6.59
N ALA A 17 2.07 -5.43 6.58
CA ALA A 17 3.06 -4.36 6.73
C ALA A 17 2.97 -3.29 5.63
N LEU A 18 2.72 -3.69 4.38
CA LEU A 18 2.53 -2.76 3.26
C LEU A 18 1.28 -1.90 3.44
N LEU A 19 0.16 -2.51 3.85
CA LEU A 19 -1.09 -1.79 4.09
C LEU A 19 -0.97 -0.80 5.26
N ASP A 20 -0.26 -1.18 6.33
CA ASP A 20 -0.04 -0.29 7.48
C ASP A 20 0.89 0.86 7.12
N TYR A 21 1.96 0.60 6.36
CA TYR A 21 2.82 1.65 5.82
C TYR A 21 2.03 2.65 4.95
N LEU A 22 1.17 2.16 4.06
CA LEU A 22 0.33 3.02 3.21
C LEU A 22 -0.64 3.86 4.03
N ARG A 23 -1.25 3.30 5.08
CA ARG A 23 -2.16 4.04 5.97
C ARG A 23 -1.44 5.14 6.74
N ASP A 24 -0.22 4.87 7.22
CA ASP A 24 0.60 5.84 7.93
C ASP A 24 1.04 6.99 7.03
N ARG A 25 1.50 6.68 5.81
CA ARG A 25 2.18 7.66 4.95
C ARG A 25 1.30 8.35 3.93
N ALA A 26 0.29 7.67 3.39
CA ALA A 26 -0.55 8.29 2.36
C ALA A 26 -1.36 9.48 2.89
N GLY A 27 -1.62 9.52 4.21
CA GLY A 27 -2.25 10.66 4.87
C GLY A 27 -1.51 12.00 4.62
N LEU A 28 -0.20 11.95 4.37
CA LEU A 28 0.61 13.12 4.01
C LEU A 28 0.27 13.61 2.59
N VAL A 29 0.16 12.70 1.63
CA VAL A 29 -0.15 13.01 0.22
C VAL A 29 -1.53 13.63 0.04
N TYR A 30 -2.53 13.18 0.82
CA TYR A 30 -3.88 13.74 0.76
C TYR A 30 -4.00 15.11 1.44
N ARG A 31 -3.38 15.29 2.62
CA ARG A 31 -3.48 16.55 3.39
C ARG A 31 -2.75 17.71 2.74
N GLU A 32 -1.66 17.42 2.03
CA GLU A 32 -0.92 18.43 1.27
C GLU A 32 -1.68 18.86 0.00
N ALA A 33 -2.86 18.26 -0.27
CA ALA A 33 -3.76 18.60 -1.37
C ALA A 33 -3.03 18.73 -2.72
N THR A 34 -1.90 18.05 -2.88
CA THR A 34 -1.07 18.20 -4.07
C THR A 34 -1.48 17.09 -5.03
N PRO A 35 -2.20 17.42 -6.13
CA PRO A 35 -2.66 16.44 -7.11
C PRO A 35 -1.52 15.89 -7.98
N SER A 36 -0.25 16.07 -7.58
CA SER A 36 0.89 15.47 -8.26
C SER A 36 1.19 14.07 -7.75
N GLY A 37 0.69 13.70 -6.56
CA GLY A 37 1.21 12.52 -5.86
C GLY A 37 2.71 12.64 -5.58
N GLY A 38 3.33 11.56 -5.10
CA GLY A 38 4.76 11.55 -4.82
C GLY A 38 5.26 10.29 -4.13
N SER A 39 6.56 10.29 -3.87
CA SER A 39 7.19 9.27 -3.02
C SER A 39 6.63 9.34 -1.61
N LEU A 40 6.34 8.18 -1.02
CA LEU A 40 5.95 8.05 0.39
C LEU A 40 7.18 7.94 1.32
N GLY A 41 8.38 8.03 0.74
CA GLY A 41 9.67 7.88 1.42
C GLY A 41 10.05 6.41 1.62
N GLN A 42 11.27 6.19 2.12
CA GLN A 42 11.74 4.84 2.45
C GLN A 42 11.62 4.61 3.96
N VAL A 43 11.12 3.43 4.35
CA VAL A 43 11.16 2.98 5.74
C VAL A 43 11.75 1.58 5.82
N THR A 44 12.22 1.22 7.01
CA THR A 44 12.48 -0.18 7.33
C THR A 44 11.78 -0.56 8.60
N THR A 45 11.02 -1.65 8.57
CA THR A 45 10.21 -2.14 9.69
C THR A 45 10.49 -3.61 9.97
N ILE A 46 10.06 -4.08 11.14
CA ILE A 46 10.02 -5.51 11.48
C ILE A 46 8.58 -5.97 11.30
N ILE A 47 8.37 -6.99 10.47
CA ILE A 47 7.03 -7.54 10.20
C ILE A 47 6.70 -8.66 11.20
N ALA A 48 5.45 -9.12 11.22
CA ALA A 48 4.95 -10.05 12.25
C ALA A 48 5.76 -11.37 12.37
N ASP A 49 6.40 -11.82 11.29
CA ASP A 49 7.26 -13.00 11.28
C ASP A 49 8.71 -12.74 11.76
N GLY A 50 9.02 -11.53 12.20
CA GLY A 50 10.33 -11.12 12.72
C GLY A 50 11.33 -10.69 11.64
N ARG A 51 10.99 -10.77 10.35
CA ARG A 51 11.87 -10.30 9.28
C ARG A 51 11.90 -8.77 9.22
N LYS A 52 13.07 -8.25 8.85
CA LYS A 52 13.26 -6.83 8.52
C LYS A 52 12.87 -6.60 7.06
N LEU A 53 11.94 -5.69 6.84
CA LEU A 53 11.41 -5.34 5.53
C LEU A 53 11.68 -3.86 5.26
N ALA A 54 12.46 -3.57 4.21
CA ALA A 54 12.60 -2.24 3.65
C ALA A 54 11.45 -2.00 2.67
N ILE A 55 10.78 -0.86 2.75
CA ILE A 55 9.63 -0.49 1.94
C ILE A 55 9.88 0.89 1.35
N GLU A 56 9.67 1.02 0.05
CA GLU A 56 9.71 2.28 -0.68
C GLU A 56 8.60 2.27 -1.74
N LEU A 57 7.53 3.02 -1.46
CA LEU A 57 6.39 3.15 -2.38
C LEU A 57 6.20 4.59 -2.80
N SER A 58 5.52 4.75 -3.93
CA SER A 58 5.01 6.01 -4.42
C SER A 58 3.53 5.90 -4.69
N MET A 59 2.84 7.04 -4.58
CA MET A 59 1.42 7.11 -4.83
C MET A 59 1.12 8.27 -5.78
N LEU A 60 0.53 7.97 -6.93
CA LEU A 60 0.26 8.94 -7.98
C LEU A 60 -1.24 8.98 -8.28
N PRO A 61 -1.86 10.17 -8.41
CA PRO A 61 -3.25 10.26 -8.78
C PRO A 61 -3.42 9.77 -10.21
N ASP A 62 -4.50 9.01 -10.41
CA ASP A 62 -4.82 8.42 -11.70
C ASP A 62 -6.12 9.02 -12.27
N ARG A 63 -7.24 8.82 -11.57
CA ARG A 63 -8.56 9.22 -12.07
C ARG A 63 -9.54 9.55 -10.95
N LYS A 64 -10.51 10.41 -11.25
CA LYS A 64 -11.70 10.58 -10.40
C LYS A 64 -12.69 9.46 -10.66
N ARG A 65 -13.43 9.04 -9.64
CA ARG A 65 -14.42 7.96 -9.71
C ARG A 65 -15.56 8.22 -8.74
N ASP A 66 -16.78 7.87 -9.13
CA ASP A 66 -17.87 7.71 -8.16
C ASP A 66 -17.76 6.33 -7.50
N PHE A 67 -17.65 6.31 -6.17
CA PHE A 67 -17.57 5.10 -5.38
C PHE A 67 -18.75 5.04 -4.41
N SER A 68 -19.76 4.23 -4.75
CA SER A 68 -21.00 4.07 -3.96
C SER A 68 -21.72 5.40 -3.68
N GLY A 69 -21.82 6.28 -4.68
CA GLY A 69 -22.49 7.58 -4.58
C GLY A 69 -21.63 8.69 -3.95
N ARG A 70 -20.32 8.46 -3.78
CA ARG A 70 -19.37 9.45 -3.28
C ARG A 70 -18.32 9.77 -4.32
N GLN A 71 -17.97 11.04 -4.43
CA GLN A 71 -16.83 11.48 -5.25
C GLN A 71 -15.54 11.00 -4.60
N ALA A 72 -14.73 10.27 -5.38
CA ALA A 72 -13.47 9.72 -4.94
C ALA A 72 -12.36 10.01 -5.96
N LEU A 73 -11.13 10.09 -5.46
CA LEU A 73 -9.92 10.13 -6.27
C LEU A 73 -9.20 8.79 -6.12
N VAL A 74 -8.88 8.21 -7.27
CA VAL A 74 -8.13 6.96 -7.37
C VAL A 74 -6.66 7.29 -7.54
N PHE A 75 -5.83 6.58 -6.80
CA PHE A 75 -4.40 6.66 -6.88
C PHE A 75 -3.80 5.30 -7.18
N THR A 76 -2.83 5.30 -8.09
CA THR A 76 -1.99 4.16 -8.37
C THR A 76 -0.86 4.11 -7.34
N ILE A 77 -0.71 2.95 -6.71
CA ILE A 77 0.41 2.65 -5.82
C ILE A 77 1.42 1.83 -6.61
N SER A 78 2.68 2.20 -6.55
CA SER A 78 3.76 1.41 -7.13
C SER A 78 5.03 1.56 -6.33
N GLY A 79 5.90 0.54 -6.37
CA GLY A 79 7.21 0.60 -5.75
C GLY A 79 7.75 -0.77 -5.44
N GLN A 80 8.57 -0.81 -4.39
CA GLN A 80 9.32 -1.98 -4.02
C GLN A 80 9.35 -2.19 -2.52
N ALA A 81 9.41 -3.45 -2.13
CA ALA A 81 9.79 -3.86 -0.80
C ALA A 81 10.88 -4.92 -0.90
N ALA A 82 11.73 -5.04 0.11
CA ALA A 82 12.78 -6.05 0.11
C ALA A 82 13.10 -6.50 1.53
N ASP A 83 13.35 -7.79 1.68
CA ASP A 83 14.04 -8.34 2.85
C ASP A 83 15.46 -8.77 2.46
N THR A 84 16.17 -9.44 3.36
CA THR A 84 17.56 -9.87 3.10
C THR A 84 17.68 -10.96 2.03
N ARG A 85 16.58 -11.62 1.67
CA ARG A 85 16.52 -12.78 0.76
C ARG A 85 15.84 -12.45 -0.57
N LEU A 86 14.74 -11.71 -0.54
CA LEU A 86 13.86 -11.48 -1.69
C LEU A 86 13.56 -10.00 -1.90
N GLY A 87 13.45 -9.62 -3.18
CA GLY A 87 12.84 -8.36 -3.60
C GLY A 87 11.38 -8.60 -3.99
N TYR A 88 10.55 -7.59 -3.76
CA TYR A 88 9.13 -7.61 -4.04
C TYR A 88 8.78 -6.36 -4.82
N ARG A 89 8.09 -6.55 -5.95
CA ARG A 89 7.43 -5.46 -6.66
C ARG A 89 6.03 -5.32 -6.06
N VAL A 90 5.66 -4.09 -5.76
CA VAL A 90 4.37 -3.75 -5.17
C VAL A 90 3.64 -2.86 -6.14
N ASP A 91 2.45 -3.29 -6.55
CA ASP A 91 1.54 -2.53 -7.38
C ASP A 91 0.15 -2.55 -6.73
N GLY A 92 -0.60 -1.46 -6.77
CA GLY A 92 -1.87 -1.36 -6.05
C GLY A 92 -2.72 -0.16 -6.42
N GLU A 93 -3.86 -0.06 -5.76
CA GLU A 93 -4.81 1.05 -5.94
C GLU A 93 -5.32 1.51 -4.58
N ALA A 94 -5.33 2.83 -4.37
CA ALA A 94 -6.02 3.49 -3.28
C ALA A 94 -7.20 4.29 -3.82
N VAL A 95 -8.37 4.15 -3.20
CA VAL A 95 -9.55 4.96 -3.49
C VAL A 95 -9.83 5.82 -2.28
N VAL A 96 -9.80 7.13 -2.47
CA VAL A 96 -9.95 8.10 -1.38
C VAL A 96 -11.11 9.04 -1.64
N ASP A 97 -11.93 9.18 -0.62
CA ASP A 97 -13.06 10.08 -0.58
C ASP A 97 -12.59 11.54 -0.66
N THR A 98 -13.13 12.32 -1.59
CA THR A 98 -12.65 13.70 -1.79
C THR A 98 -13.14 14.68 -0.72
N GLU A 99 -14.19 14.33 0.03
CA GLU A 99 -14.77 15.18 1.07
C GLU A 99 -14.08 14.96 2.42
N THR A 100 -13.91 13.70 2.80
CA THR A 100 -13.38 13.29 4.11
C THR A 100 -11.90 12.95 4.09
N SER A 101 -11.28 12.85 2.90
CA SER A 101 -9.89 12.39 2.71
C SER A 101 -9.62 11.01 3.34
N CYS A 102 -10.66 10.19 3.51
CA CYS A 102 -10.58 8.85 4.07
C CYS A 102 -10.45 7.81 2.96
N PHE A 103 -9.72 6.71 3.25
CA PHE A 103 -9.68 5.56 2.36
C PHE A 103 -11.03 4.86 2.29
N LEU A 104 -11.59 4.79 1.09
CA LEU A 104 -12.76 3.96 0.78
C LEU A 104 -12.34 2.54 0.39
N SER A 105 -11.17 2.40 -0.23
CA SER A 105 -10.56 1.13 -0.58
C SER A 105 -9.04 1.26 -0.63
N LEU A 106 -8.34 0.21 -0.25
CA LEU A 106 -6.89 0.11 -0.35
C LEU A 106 -6.52 -1.34 -0.67
N ASP A 107 -5.93 -1.58 -1.83
CA ASP A 107 -5.43 -2.90 -2.21
C ASP A 107 -4.00 -2.83 -2.74
N VAL A 108 -3.26 -3.89 -2.45
CA VAL A 108 -1.91 -4.11 -2.95
C VAL A 108 -1.76 -5.54 -3.43
N LYS A 109 -1.03 -5.67 -4.54
CA LYS A 109 -0.57 -6.91 -5.13
C LYS A 109 0.95 -6.94 -5.05
N VAL A 110 1.47 -8.11 -4.73
CA VAL A 110 2.89 -8.30 -4.53
C VAL A 110 3.35 -9.44 -5.43
N SER A 111 4.44 -9.19 -6.15
CA SER A 111 5.14 -10.21 -6.92
C SER A 111 6.61 -10.25 -6.50
N SER A 112 7.09 -11.41 -6.09
CA SER A 112 8.49 -11.62 -5.72
C SER A 112 9.37 -11.75 -6.95
N PHE A 113 10.60 -11.26 -6.85
CA PHE A 113 11.66 -11.51 -7.82
C PHE A 113 12.97 -11.85 -7.09
N GLU A 114 13.77 -12.73 -7.67
CA GLU A 114 15.09 -13.03 -7.12
C GLU A 114 16.06 -11.90 -7.46
N ARG A 115 16.97 -11.59 -6.54
CA ARG A 115 17.95 -10.51 -6.70
C ARG A 115 18.91 -10.72 -7.88
N GLY A 116 18.92 -11.92 -8.48
CA GLY A 116 19.73 -12.30 -9.64
C GLY A 116 19.14 -11.89 -11.00
N ASP A 117 17.87 -11.52 -11.08
CA ASP A 117 17.17 -11.27 -12.35
C ASP A 117 17.33 -9.84 -12.90
N LEU A 118 17.98 -8.94 -12.17
CA LEU A 118 18.23 -7.54 -12.60
C LEU A 118 19.41 -7.38 -13.57
N ARG A 119 19.84 -8.45 -14.26
CA ARG A 119 20.99 -8.46 -15.19
C ARG A 119 20.70 -9.11 -16.55
N ARG A 120 19.54 -8.87 -17.15
CA ARG A 120 19.32 -9.15 -18.58
C ARG A 120 18.71 -7.97 -19.30
#